data_AF-A0A3B9W508-F1
#
_entry.id   AF-A0A3B9W508-F1
#
_cell.length_a   1.000
_cell.length_b   1.000
_cell.length_c   1.000
_cell.angle_alpha   90.00
_cell.angle_beta   90.00
_cell.angle_gamma   90.00
#
_symmetry.space_group_name_H-M   'P 1'
#
loop_
_entity.id
_entity.type
_entity.pdbx_description
1 polymer ?
#
loop_
_entity_poly.entity_id
_entity_poly.type
_entity_poly.pdbx_seq_one_letter_code
_entity_poly.pdbx_strand_id
1 'polypeptide(L)' 'KHHFTLVCKDFAQLGQFVNIGNDVFRAIKAVTPGSYTFILPATKEVPRRLLHPKKKTVGVRIPDNRVVQALLAELG' A
#
# COMPACT_ATOMS: atom_id res chain seq x y z
N LYS A 1 13.98 -3.55 12.73
CA LYS A 1 13.79 -4.03 11.33
C LYS A 1 12.71 -3.17 10.70
N HIS A 2 12.95 -2.64 9.50
CA HIS A 2 12.05 -1.67 8.87
C HIS A 2 10.98 -2.36 8.03
N HIS A 3 9.88 -1.66 7.78
CA HIS A 3 8.85 -2.10 6.84
C HIS A 3 9.31 -1.87 5.41
N PHE A 4 9.05 -2.83 4.53
CA PHE A 4 9.01 -2.56 3.10
C PHE A 4 7.73 -1.81 2.75
N THR A 5 7.78 -1.07 1.65
CA THR A 5 6.63 -0.33 1.12
C THR A 5 6.24 -0.87 -0.26
N LEU A 6 4.99 -1.28 -0.40
CA LEU A 6 4.38 -1.57 -1.69
C LEU A 6 3.82 -0.27 -2.27
N VAL A 7 4.30 0.10 -3.45
CA VAL A 7 3.78 1.24 -4.19
C VAL A 7 2.67 0.74 -5.10
N CYS A 8 1.45 1.23 -4.88
CA CYS A 8 0.25 0.80 -5.59
C CYS A 8 -0.22 1.91 -6.53
N LYS A 9 -0.80 1.55 -7.68
CA LYS A 9 -1.36 2.50 -8.65
C LYS A 9 -2.62 3.17 -8.12
N ASP A 10 -3.48 2.40 -7.45
CA ASP A 10 -4.80 2.82 -6.98
C ASP A 10 -5.26 2.01 -5.74
N PHE A 11 -6.47 2.30 -5.28
CA PHE A 11 -7.10 1.61 -4.16
C PHE A 11 -7.48 0.16 -4.45
N ALA A 12 -7.74 -0.19 -5.71
CA ALA A 12 -8.10 -1.55 -6.09
C ALA A 12 -6.89 -2.47 -5.91
N GLN A 13 -5.72 -2.05 -6.38
CA GLN A 13 -4.47 -2.76 -6.16
C GLN A 13 -4.08 -2.79 -4.68
N LEU A 14 -4.24 -1.67 -3.96
CA LEU A 14 -3.96 -1.61 -2.51
C LEU A 14 -4.81 -2.63 -1.74
N GLY A 15 -6.10 -2.75 -2.04
CA GLY A 15 -7.03 -3.68 -1.39
C GLY A 15 -6.67 -5.17 -1.57
N GLN A 16 -5.85 -5.51 -2.57
CA GLN A 16 -5.35 -6.88 -2.75
C GLN A 16 -4.29 -7.23 -1.69
N PHE A 17 -3.52 -6.24 -1.22
CA PHE A 17 -2.35 -6.46 -0.36
C PHE A 17 -2.58 -6.16 1.11
N VAL A 18 -3.60 -5.37 1.46
CA VAL A 18 -3.86 -4.99 2.86
C VAL A 18 -5.32 -5.18 3.24
N ASN A 19 -5.53 -5.55 4.50
CA ASN A 19 -6.86 -5.60 5.12
C ASN A 19 -7.12 -4.28 5.84
N ILE A 20 -8.18 -3.57 5.44
CA ILE A 20 -8.59 -2.30 6.03
C ILE A 20 -10.10 -2.27 6.29
N GLY A 21 -10.48 -1.68 7.43
CA GLY A 21 -11.87 -1.36 7.74
C GLY A 21 -12.35 -0.09 7.04
N ASN A 22 -13.67 0.12 7.02
CA ASN A 22 -14.31 1.24 6.32
C ASN A 22 -13.90 2.63 6.84
N ASP A 23 -13.68 2.75 8.15
CA ASP A 23 -13.21 3.97 8.81
C ASP A 23 -11.79 4.33 8.39
N VAL A 24 -10.86 3.37 8.45
CA VAL A 24 -9.47 3.52 8.04
C VAL A 24 -9.39 3.81 6.54
N PHE A 25 -10.19 3.11 5.73
CA PHE A 25 -10.27 3.37 4.29
C PHE A 25 -10.69 4.81 3.98
N ARG A 26 -11.73 5.33 4.65
CA ARG A 26 -12.17 6.72 4.49
C ARG A 26 -11.08 7.71 4.87
N ALA A 27 -10.37 7.47 5.98
CA ALA A 27 -9.27 8.32 6.42
C ALA A 27 -8.12 8.34 5.39
N ILE A 28 -7.72 7.17 4.89
CA ILE A 28 -6.66 7.06 3.87
C ILE A 28 -7.09 7.77 2.58
N LYS A 29 -8.34 7.54 2.12
CA LYS A 29 -8.88 8.15 0.90
C LYS A 29 -8.88 9.68 0.95
N ALA A 30 -9.10 10.27 2.11
CA ALA A 30 -9.10 11.73 2.26
C ALA A 30 -7.72 12.37 2.01
N VAL A 31 -6.63 11.61 2.12
CA VAL A 31 -5.24 12.12 2.03
C VAL A 31 -4.41 11.41 0.94
N THR A 32 -5.07 10.70 0.04
CA THR A 32 -4.42 9.85 -0.97
C THR A 32 -5.10 10.05 -2.32
N PRO A 33 -4.35 10.19 -3.44
CA PRO A 33 -2.90 9.96 -3.61
C PRO A 33 -2.03 11.03 -2.92
N GLY A 34 -0.77 10.68 -2.59
CA GLY A 34 0.11 11.64 -1.94
C GLY A 34 1.44 11.11 -1.39
N SER A 35 1.98 11.85 -0.43
CA SER A 35 3.31 11.62 0.15
C SER A 35 3.33 10.71 1.38
N TYR A 36 2.22 10.03 1.66
CA TYR A 36 2.06 9.17 2.82
C TYR A 36 2.37 7.70 2.53
N THR A 37 2.89 7.01 3.53
CA THR A 37 3.00 5.55 3.56
C THR A 37 2.27 5.06 4.79
N PHE A 38 1.29 4.19 4.60
CA PHE A 38 0.47 3.63 5.67
C PHE A 38 0.98 2.25 6.04
N ILE A 39 1.22 2.00 7.32
CA ILE A 39 1.58 0.66 7.81
C ILE A 39 0.29 -0.07 8.17
N LEU A 40 -0.06 -1.09 7.40
CA LEU A 40 -1.35 -1.76 7.50
C LEU A 40 -1.19 -3.29 7.64
N PRO A 41 -2.18 -3.98 8.24
CA PRO A 41 -2.24 -5.44 8.22
C PRO A 41 -2.24 -5.96 6.79
N ALA A 42 -1.33 -6.87 6.48
CA ALA A 42 -1.21 -7.42 5.14
C ALA A 42 -2.13 -8.61 4.93
N THR A 43 -2.56 -8.83 3.69
CA THR A 43 -3.22 -10.05 3.24
C THR A 43 -2.19 -11.17 3.02
N LYS A 44 -2.67 -12.37 2.65
CA LYS A 44 -1.81 -13.51 2.29
C LYS A 44 -1.11 -13.34 0.95
N GLU A 45 -1.59 -12.45 0.09
CA GLU A 45 -1.00 -12.14 -1.22
C GLU A 45 0.37 -11.49 -1.08
N VAL A 46 0.66 -10.84 0.06
CA VAL A 46 1.96 -10.23 0.30
C VAL A 46 2.99 -11.31 0.64
N PRO A 47 4.07 -11.47 -0.17
CA PRO A 47 5.10 -12.45 0.10
C PRO A 47 5.73 -12.30 1.49
N ARG A 48 5.97 -13.41 2.18
CA ARG A 48 6.52 -13.43 3.55
C ARG A 48 7.81 -12.61 3.73
N ARG A 49 8.62 -12.48 2.67
CA ARG A 49 9.85 -11.68 2.66
C ARG A 49 9.62 -10.17 2.77
N LEU A 50 8.46 -9.68 2.34
CA LEU A 50 8.07 -8.26 2.38
C LEU A 50 7.31 -7.90 3.66
N LEU A 51 6.74 -8.90 4.34
CA LEU A 51 6.03 -8.72 5.60
C LEU A 51 6.98 -8.39 6.74
N HIS A 52 6.56 -7.47 7.61
CA HIS A 52 7.24 -7.31 8.90
C HIS A 52 7.13 -8.63 9.70
N PRO A 53 8.26 -9.25 10.08
CA PRO A 53 8.28 -10.65 10.53
C PRO A 53 7.42 -10.91 11.77
N LYS A 54 7.41 -9.96 12.72
CA LYS A 54 6.67 -10.03 13.99
C LYS A 54 5.24 -9.48 13.92
N LYS A 55 4.99 -8.49 13.06
CA LYS A 55 3.74 -7.71 13.07
C LYS A 55 2.76 -8.11 11.97
N LYS A 56 3.25 -8.83 10.94
CA LYS A 56 2.47 -9.19 9.74
C LYS A 56 1.85 -7.96 9.06
N THR A 57 2.56 -6.84 9.11
CA THR A 57 2.19 -5.59 8.47
C THR A 57 3.15 -5.25 7.34
N VAL A 58 2.69 -4.42 6.42
CA VAL A 58 3.47 -3.88 5.29
C VAL A 58 3.16 -2.40 5.14
N GLY A 59 4.12 -1.63 4.62
CA GLY A 59 3.85 -0.27 4.17
C GLY A 59 3.14 -0.29 2.84
N VAL A 60 2.16 0.59 2.64
CA VAL A 60 1.56 0.84 1.32
C VAL A 60 1.52 2.33 1.03
N ARG A 61 1.68 2.68 -0.25
CA ARG A 61 1.64 4.06 -0.74
C ARG A 61 0.99 4.12 -2.12
N ILE A 62 0.12 5.10 -2.34
CA ILE A 62 -0.36 5.48 -3.66
C ILE A 62 0.23 6.87 -3.98
N PRO A 63 1.19 6.96 -4.92
CA PRO A 63 1.92 8.21 -5.20
C PRO A 63 1.12 9.14 -6.12
N ASP A 64 1.29 10.45 -5.96
CA ASP A 64 0.72 11.46 -6.89
C ASP A 64 1.73 11.89 -7.98
N ASN A 65 2.91 11.29 -8.01
CA ASN A 65 3.95 11.63 -8.98
C ASN A 65 3.65 10.99 -10.35
N ARG A 66 3.57 11.82 -11.40
CA ARG A 66 3.26 11.39 -12.77
C ARG A 66 4.24 10.36 -13.34
N VAL A 67 5.54 10.47 -13.04
CA VAL A 67 6.54 9.51 -13.51
C VAL A 67 6.33 8.15 -12.85
N VAL A 68 6.10 8.13 -11.54
CA VAL A 68 5.84 6.88 -10.82
C VAL A 68 4.53 6.25 -11.29
N GLN A 69 3.48 7.04 -11.51
CA GLN A 69 2.21 6.56 -12.03
C GLN A 69 2.34 5.96 -13.43
N ALA A 70 3.12 6.58 -14.33
CA ALA A 70 3.42 6.00 -15.64
C ALA A 70 4.14 4.66 -15.54
N LEU A 71 5.14 4.53 -14.66
CA LEU A 71 5.82 3.25 -14.43
C LEU A 71 4.87 2.16 -13.88
N LEU A 72 3.98 2.53 -12.96
CA LEU A 72 3.00 1.60 -12.38
C LEU A 72 1.93 1.17 -13.37
N ALA A 73 1.59 2.01 -14.35
CA ALA A 73 0.63 1.67 -15.40
C ALA A 73 1.18 0.59 -16.35
N GLU A 74 2.47 0.64 -16.68
CA GLU A 74 3.15 -0.33 -17.55
C GLU A 74 3.47 -1.65 -16.83
N LEU A 75 3.71 -1.61 -15.52
CA LEU A 75 4.05 -2.78 -14.71
C LEU A 75 2.82 -3.53 -14.17
N GLY A 76 1.62 -3.06 -14.49
CA GLY A 76 0.33 -3.51 -13.94
C GLY A 76 0.01 -4.97 -14.23
#